data_AF-A0A349KQD1-F1
#
_entry.id   AF-A0A349KQD1-F1
#
_cell.length_a   1.000
_cell.length_b   1.000
_cell.length_c   1.000
_cell.angle_alpha   90.00
_cell.angle_beta   90.00
_cell.angle_gamma   90.00
#
_symmetry.space_group_name_H-M   'P 1'
#
loop_
_entity.id
_entity.type
_entity.pdbx_description
1 polymer ?
#
loop_
_entity_poly.entity_id
_entity_poly.type
_entity_poly.pdbx_seq_one_letter_code
_entity_poly.pdbx_strand_id
1 'polypeptide(L)'
;MENTEQAPRMIGESANFLEMQEHVSQVAPLNKPVLIVGERGTGKELIAARIHFLSRRWQQNFLKINCAAISETLLEAQLFGHEAGAYTGATKQRKGYFERADGGTLFL
;
A
#
# COMPACT_ATOMS: atom_id res chain seq x y z
N MET A 1 -9.87 7.38 -22.14
CA MET A 1 -8.65 6.58 -22.37
C MET A 1 -7.90 6.57 -21.04
N GLU A 2 -8.31 5.69 -20.13
CA GLU A 2 -7.82 5.67 -18.76
C GLU A 2 -6.43 5.02 -18.72
N ASN A 3 -5.50 5.70 -18.03
CA ASN A 3 -4.17 5.20 -17.75
C ASN A 3 -4.28 3.82 -17.11
N THR A 4 -3.91 2.77 -17.84
CA THR A 4 -3.48 1.52 -17.23
C THR A 4 -2.24 1.89 -16.40
N GLU A 5 -2.40 2.09 -15.08
CA GLU A 5 -1.27 2.30 -14.16
C GLU A 5 -0.36 1.07 -14.28
N GLN A 6 0.63 1.17 -15.16
CA GLN A 6 1.66 0.16 -15.30
C GLN A 6 2.38 0.08 -13.96
N ALA A 7 2.36 -1.10 -13.34
CA ALA A 7 3.15 -1.33 -12.14
C ALA A 7 4.59 -0.89 -12.42
N PRO A 8 5.20 -0.06 -11.55
CA PRO A 8 6.49 0.54 -11.83
C PRO A 8 7.52 -0.56 -12.13
N ARG A 9 8.18 -0.43 -13.27
CA ARG A 9 9.10 -1.45 -13.79
C ARG A 9 10.30 -1.57 -12.85
N MET A 10 10.43 -2.71 -12.19
CA MET A 10 11.63 -3.03 -11.42
C MET A 10 12.74 -3.47 -12.38
N ILE A 11 13.95 -2.95 -12.18
CA ILE A 11 15.11 -3.19 -13.03
C ILE A 11 16.18 -3.87 -12.18
N GLY A 12 16.62 -5.04 -12.61
CA GLY A 12 17.64 -5.83 -11.92
C GLY A 12 17.73 -7.24 -12.49
N GLU A 13 18.93 -7.82 -12.48
CA GLU A 13 19.22 -9.13 -13.09
C GLU A 13 20.04 -10.05 -12.15
N SER A 14 20.33 -9.60 -10.92
CA SER A 14 21.07 -10.42 -9.96
C SER A 14 20.23 -11.62 -9.51
N ALA A 15 20.87 -12.73 -9.17
CA ALA A 15 20.19 -13.95 -8.72
C ALA A 15 19.23 -13.68 -7.55
N ASN A 16 19.69 -12.96 -6.53
CA ASN A 16 18.87 -12.61 -5.35
C ASN A 16 17.66 -11.73 -5.73
N PHE A 17 17.79 -10.87 -6.74
CA PHE A 17 16.68 -10.04 -7.20
C PHE A 17 15.64 -10.87 -7.96
N LEU A 18 16.08 -11.81 -8.80
CA LEU A 18 15.20 -12.74 -9.49
C LEU A 18 14.45 -13.66 -8.50
N GLU A 19 15.16 -14.23 -7.52
CA GLU A 19 14.56 -15.05 -6.45
C GLU A 19 13.51 -14.26 -5.65
N MET A 20 13.82 -13.00 -5.29
CA MET A 20 12.85 -12.13 -4.62
C MET A 20 11.59 -11.89 -5.48
N GLN A 21 11.74 -11.71 -6.79
CA GLN A 21 10.59 -11.55 -7.70
C GLN A 21 9.73 -12.83 -7.79
N GLU A 22 10.35 -14.02 -7.70
CA GLU A 22 9.62 -15.28 -7.62
C GLU A 22 8.82 -15.37 -6.32
N HIS A 23 9.42 -15.03 -5.18
CA HIS A 23 8.71 -14.97 -3.89
C HIS A 23 7.52 -14.00 -3.92
N VAL A 24 7.71 -12.82 -4.52
CA VAL A 24 6.63 -11.85 -4.73
C VAL A 24 5.48 -12.46 -5.53
N SER A 25 5.79 -13.20 -6.59
CA SER A 25 4.79 -13.84 -7.46
C SER A 25 4.02 -14.94 -6.73
N GLN A 26 4.68 -15.69 -5.84
CA GLN A 26 4.03 -16.72 -5.03
C GLN A 26 3.13 -16.14 -3.92
N VAL A 27 3.53 -15.01 -3.34
CA VAL A 27 2.80 -14.37 -2.24
C VAL A 27 1.62 -13.53 -2.74
N ALA A 28 1.72 -12.91 -3.91
CA ALA A 28 0.69 -12.03 -4.48
C ALA A 28 -0.75 -12.60 -4.52
N PRO A 29 -1.00 -13.87 -4.89
CA PRO A 29 -2.36 -14.42 -4.89
C PRO A 29 -2.92 -14.71 -3.48
N LEU A 30 -2.11 -14.64 -2.42
CA LEU A 30 -2.53 -14.92 -1.06
C LEU A 30 -3.29 -13.73 -0.45
N ASN A 31 -4.44 -14.00 0.15
CA ASN A 31 -5.18 -13.00 0.90
C ASN A 31 -4.70 -12.93 2.36
N LYS A 32 -3.43 -12.59 2.56
CA LYS A 32 -2.80 -12.42 3.89
C LYS A 32 -1.94 -11.15 3.92
N PRO A 33 -1.72 -10.54 5.11
CA PRO A 33 -0.76 -9.46 5.26
C PRO A 33 0.65 -9.92 4.86
N VAL A 34 1.42 -9.02 4.22
CA VAL A 34 2.80 -9.28 3.77
C VAL A 34 3.74 -8.28 4.43
N LEU A 35 4.81 -8.78 5.05
CA LEU A 35 5.87 -7.97 5.63
C LEU A 35 7.03 -7.85 4.63
N ILE A 36 7.37 -6.63 4.22
CA ILE A 36 8.50 -6.36 3.32
C ILE A 36 9.64 -5.78 4.16
N VAL A 37 10.74 -6.54 4.28
CA VAL A 37 11.93 -6.13 5.04
C VAL A 37 13.04 -5.76 4.08
N GLY A 38 13.75 -4.68 4.38
CA GLY A 38 14.90 -4.22 3.60
C GLY A 38 15.34 -2.84 4.04
N GLU A 39 16.56 -2.46 3.67
CA GLU A 39 17.15 -1.17 4.04
C GLU A 39 16.40 0.02 3.44
N ARG A 40 16.67 1.22 3.96
CA ARG A 40 16.11 2.46 3.40
C ARG A 40 16.58 2.62 1.95
N GLY A 41 15.66 2.96 1.04
CA GLY A 41 16.00 3.19 -0.37
C GLY A 41 16.06 1.95 -1.26
N THR A 42 15.78 0.75 -0.74
CA THR A 42 15.78 -0.52 -1.51
C THR A 42 14.55 -0.76 -2.39
N GLY A 43 13.63 0.21 -2.48
CA GLY A 43 12.46 0.09 -3.36
C GLY A 43 11.31 -0.76 -2.81
N LYS A 44 11.14 -0.87 -1.48
CA LYS A 44 10.03 -1.62 -0.86
C LYS A 44 8.64 -1.24 -1.38
N GLU A 45 8.43 0.04 -1.73
CA GLU A 45 7.18 0.51 -2.36
C GLU A 45 6.91 -0.16 -3.72
N LEU A 46 7.96 -0.42 -4.50
CA LEU A 46 7.87 -1.11 -5.79
C LEU A 46 7.44 -2.56 -5.59
N ILE A 47 7.98 -3.22 -4.55
CA ILE A 47 7.60 -4.58 -4.17
C ILE A 47 6.12 -4.63 -3.78
N ALA A 48 5.66 -3.71 -2.93
CA ALA A 48 4.26 -3.65 -2.53
C ALA A 48 3.32 -3.42 -3.73
N ALA A 49 3.67 -2.50 -4.64
CA ALA A 49 2.92 -2.27 -5.87
C ALA A 49 2.89 -3.51 -6.78
N ARG A 50 4.01 -4.25 -6.87
CA ARG A 50 4.07 -5.50 -7.64
C ARG A 50 3.20 -6.59 -7.04
N ILE A 51 3.21 -6.76 -5.72
CA ILE A 51 2.34 -7.71 -5.01
C ILE A 51 0.87 -7.38 -5.31
N HIS A 52 0.48 -6.11 -5.20
CA HIS A 52 -0.88 -5.67 -5.52
C HIS A 52 -1.24 -5.99 -6.98
N PHE A 53 -0.38 -5.63 -7.93
CA PHE A 53 -0.60 -5.86 -9.36
C PHE A 53 -0.74 -7.35 -9.73
N LEU A 54 0.00 -8.23 -9.06
CA LEU A 54 -0.07 -9.67 -9.30
C LEU A 54 -1.18 -10.38 -8.49
N SER A 55 -1.89 -9.65 -7.64
CA SER A 55 -2.95 -10.20 -6.81
C SER A 55 -4.31 -10.27 -7.53
N ARG A 56 -5.28 -10.95 -6.93
CA ARG A 56 -6.67 -11.00 -7.42
C ARG A 56 -7.40 -9.65 -7.38
N ARG A 57 -6.83 -8.66 -6.70
CA ARG A 57 -7.41 -7.33 -6.43
C ARG A 57 -6.65 -6.22 -7.15
N TRP A 58 -5.93 -6.54 -8.23
CA TRP A 58 -5.11 -5.59 -8.99
C TRP A 58 -5.90 -4.43 -9.65
N GLN A 59 -7.22 -4.59 -9.84
CA GLN A 59 -8.10 -3.53 -10.35
C GLN A 59 -8.66 -2.62 -9.25
N GLN A 60 -8.38 -2.94 -7.99
CA GLN A 60 -8.89 -2.23 -6.82
C GLN A 60 -7.87 -1.19 -6.34
N ASN A 61 -8.27 -0.35 -5.38
CA ASN A 61 -7.39 0.71 -4.90
C ASN A 61 -6.10 0.17 -4.27
N PHE A 62 -4.96 0.72 -4.68
CA PHE A 62 -3.68 0.57 -4.00
C PHE A 62 -3.33 1.88 -3.29
N LEU A 63 -3.46 1.90 -1.96
CA LEU A 63 -3.15 3.08 -1.16
C LEU A 63 -1.85 2.86 -0.40
N LYS A 64 -1.03 3.90 -0.32
CA LYS A 64 0.23 3.91 0.42
C LYS A 64 0.23 5.02 1.45
N ILE A 65 0.65 4.72 2.66
CA ILE A 65 0.86 5.67 3.74
C ILE A 65 2.31 5.54 4.22
N ASN A 66 2.97 6.67 4.45
CA ASN A 66 4.30 6.68 5.03
C ASN A 66 4.16 7.00 6.52
N CYS A 67 4.16 5.98 7.36
CA CYS A 67 4.00 6.13 8.81
C CYS A 67 5.10 6.99 9.44
N ALA A 68 6.30 7.03 8.85
CA ALA A 68 7.42 7.82 9.37
C ALA A 68 7.28 9.33 9.11
N ALA A 69 6.37 9.75 8.23
CA ALA A 69 6.16 11.15 7.87
C ALA A 69 4.99 11.82 8.61
N ILE A 70 4.30 11.09 9.50
CA ILE A 70 3.03 11.52 10.14
C ILE A 70 3.16 11.33 11.65
N SER A 71 2.65 12.29 12.45
CA SER A 71 2.56 12.12 13.90
C SER A 71 1.55 11.04 14.28
N GLU A 72 1.75 10.35 15.40
CA GLU A 72 0.89 9.25 15.84
C GLU A 72 -0.61 9.63 15.88
N THR A 73 -0.92 10.80 16.44
CA THR A 73 -2.29 11.34 16.52
C THR A 73 -2.93 11.59 15.16
N LEU A 74 -2.13 12.00 14.16
CA LEU A 74 -2.63 12.24 12.81
C LEU A 74 -2.69 10.92 12.02
N LEU A 75 -1.82 9.96 12.32
CA LEU A 75 -1.81 8.64 11.70
C LEU A 75 -3.11 7.90 11.99
N GLU A 76 -3.54 7.87 13.26
CA GLU A 76 -4.80 7.25 13.67
C GLU A 76 -6.01 7.87 12.93
N ALA A 77 -6.10 9.21 12.94
CA ALA A 77 -7.16 9.94 12.25
C ALA A 77 -7.17 9.73 10.73
N GLN A 78 -6.01 9.48 10.10
CA GLN A 78 -5.93 9.15 8.67
C GLN A 78 -6.33 7.70 8.41
N LEU A 79 -5.88 6.75 9.23
CA LEU A 79 -6.15 5.33 9.06
C LEU A 79 -7.64 5.01 9.22
N PHE A 80 -8.25 5.53 10.26
CA PHE A 80 -9.63 5.20 10.64
C PHE A 80 -10.64 6.27 10.19
N GLY A 81 -10.18 7.48 9.88
CA GLY A 81 -11.06 8.58 9.56
C GLY A 81 -11.64 9.22 10.83
N HIS A 82 -12.59 10.13 10.64
CA HIS A 82 -13.34 10.74 11.72
C HIS A 82 -14.71 11.21 11.24
N GLU A 83 -15.66 11.23 12.18
CA GLU A 83 -16.96 11.86 12.01
C GLU A 83 -16.91 13.37 12.22
N ALA A 84 -17.89 14.09 11.67
CA ALA A 84 -18.05 15.50 11.97
C ALA A 84 -18.30 15.68 13.48
N GLY A 85 -17.55 16.57 14.12
CA GLY A 85 -17.63 16.80 15.57
C GLY A 85 -16.78 15.88 16.45
N ALA A 86 -15.97 14.97 15.90
CA ALA A 86 -15.08 14.11 16.69
C ALA A 86 -13.97 14.88 17.45
N TYR A 87 -13.59 16.07 16.98
CA TYR A 87 -12.69 17.01 17.66
C TYR A 87 -12.98 18.46 17.24
N THR A 88 -12.46 19.44 17.97
CA THR A 88 -12.61 20.87 17.64
C THR A 88 -11.97 21.17 16.27
N GLY A 89 -12.79 21.41 15.25
CA GLY A 89 -12.37 21.63 13.86
C GLY A 89 -12.80 20.52 12.87
N ALA A 90 -13.37 19.41 13.34
CA ALA A 90 -13.92 18.33 12.51
C ALA A 90 -15.23 18.77 11.82
N THR A 91 -15.12 19.58 10.77
CA THR A 91 -16.26 20.18 10.06
C THR A 91 -16.92 19.25 9.03
N LYS A 92 -16.25 18.18 8.62
CA LYS A 92 -16.77 17.19 7.67
C LYS A 92 -16.32 15.78 8.04
N GLN A 93 -17.17 14.79 7.75
CA GLN A 93 -16.81 13.37 7.83
C GLN A 93 -15.68 13.07 6.82
N ARG A 94 -14.68 12.30 7.24
CA ARG A 94 -13.57 11.87 6.39
C ARG A 94 -13.36 10.37 6.52
N LYS A 95 -13.52 9.65 5.41
CA LYS A 95 -13.23 8.21 5.30
C LYS A 95 -11.74 7.94 5.54
N GLY A 96 -11.45 6.93 6.36
CA GLY A 96 -10.10 6.47 6.65
C GLY A 96 -9.43 5.76 5.47
N TYR A 97 -8.12 5.55 5.54
CA TYR A 97 -7.39 4.76 4.55
C TYR A 97 -7.86 3.31 4.49
N PHE A 98 -8.25 2.70 5.61
CA PHE A 98 -8.81 1.34 5.60
C PHE A 98 -10.09 1.25 4.77
N GLU A 99 -11.01 2.18 4.97
CA GLU A 99 -12.28 2.20 4.22
C GLU A 99 -12.04 2.52 2.73
N ARG A 100 -11.11 3.41 2.42
CA ARG A 100 -10.77 3.75 1.03
C ARG A 100 -10.02 2.63 0.31
N ALA A 101 -9.30 1.79 1.05
CA ALA A 101 -8.60 0.61 0.53
C ALA A 101 -9.46 -0.66 0.58
N ASP A 102 -10.74 -0.57 0.94
CA ASP A 102 -11.64 -1.72 0.97
C ASP A 102 -11.71 -2.39 -0.41
N GLY A 103 -11.70 -3.71 -0.42
CA GLY A 103 -11.51 -4.54 -1.62
C GLY A 103 -10.11 -4.48 -2.26
N GLY A 104 -9.29 -3.49 -1.90
CA GLY A 104 -7.95 -3.23 -2.43
C GLY A 104 -6.81 -3.58 -1.48
N THR A 105 -5.75 -2.77 -1.49
CA THR A 105 -4.53 -2.99 -0.73
C THR A 105 -4.05 -1.69 -0.09
N LEU A 106 -3.72 -1.76 1.21
CA LEU A 106 -3.09 -0.68 1.95
C LEU A 106 -1.64 -1.07 2.27
N PHE A 107 -0.69 -0.23 1.87
CA PHE A 107 0.73 -0.33 2.20
C PHE A 107 1.09 0.70 3.27
N LEU A 108 1.76 0.26 4.35
CA LEU A 108 2.09 1.03 5.54
C LEU A 108 3.59 1.30 5.68
#